data_AF-A0A7S2L2N9-F1
#
_entry.id   AF-A0A7S2L2N9-F1
#
_cell.length_a   1.000
_cell.length_b   1.000
_cell.length_c   1.000
_cell.angle_alpha   90.00
_cell.angle_beta   90.00
_cell.angle_gamma   90.00
#
_symmetry.space_group_name_H-M   'P 1'
#
loop_
_entity.id
_entity.type
_entity.pdbx_description
1 polymer ?
#
loop_
_entity_poly.entity_id
_entity_poly.type
_entity_poly.pdbx_seq_one_letter_code
_entity_poly.pdbx_strand_id
1 'polypeptide(L)'
;QLCGVGRGPLGAQLAPEMYTRATYEEVLCWKAETRVAYKDGGKKGGTMSEQRYNEYAKAKSVGEALALGSKKEDLLNDYQKGLLSRSAEGPVRDAPVDVRTLEDTRSLSEVDLIFAEWFYHLVGEHGSEERAAAKNEVKEAVRMARACNAADIKVTDVIVTPQWFENPGKMIQRSRANVIAKDILQAGRPISDGDVLEVLRNFPLRDNHDRKNVFPRNPSGNPDDETKFVHSEVCGLLQHGAEVKETNHCKYTEVMKLLVRWAKDNCPQEGGKEFPFTTIILNSGFAASKHTDQNNFGPALVKAFGDFEGGRLRYWKEYHKGTASYPWDELGEELAETLDVKREAALIDASRVHMVEPYVGERFSVVFSTCKKHLEAPDDAVETLRALGFPLPGQEGEAYLRDLLPPAKGYPGLGKAKKQKLSGTTSVLMQHMTKGGHMENPSGLGRYFKVQKKEGAAEEAPAPPAEA
;
A
#
# COMPACT_ATOMS: atom_id res chain seq x y z
N GLN A 1 -66.28 23.31 -8.99
CA GLN A 1 -65.28 23.92 -9.90
C GLN A 1 -64.65 25.12 -9.19
N LEU A 2 -63.49 24.94 -8.55
CA LEU A 2 -62.53 26.01 -8.30
C LEU A 2 -61.15 25.36 -8.34
N CYS A 3 -60.37 25.76 -9.34
CA CYS A 3 -59.11 25.18 -9.76
C CYS A 3 -57.99 25.47 -8.75
N GLY A 4 -57.32 24.41 -8.27
CA GLY A 4 -56.02 24.52 -7.62
C GLY A 4 -54.93 24.67 -8.68
N VAL A 5 -54.34 25.86 -8.77
CA VAL A 5 -53.17 26.12 -9.62
C VAL A 5 -51.94 25.57 -8.92
N GLY A 6 -51.40 24.48 -9.44
CA GLY A 6 -50.13 23.90 -8.99
C GLY A 6 -48.99 24.86 -9.27
N ARG A 7 -48.21 25.22 -8.24
CA ARG A 7 -46.91 25.84 -8.42
C ARG A 7 -45.95 24.74 -8.88
N GLY A 8 -45.62 24.73 -10.18
CA GLY A 8 -44.49 23.95 -10.67
C GLY A 8 -43.19 24.40 -10.00
N PRO A 9 -42.15 23.52 -9.95
CA PRO A 9 -40.87 23.88 -9.37
C PRO A 9 -40.31 25.09 -10.13
N LEU A 10 -40.05 26.17 -9.39
CA LEU A 10 -39.31 27.33 -9.89
C LEU A 10 -37.98 26.80 -10.46
N GLY A 11 -37.85 26.84 -11.78
CA GLY A 11 -36.63 26.43 -12.48
C GLY A 11 -35.45 27.21 -11.89
N ALA A 12 -34.52 26.49 -11.26
CA ALA A 12 -33.29 27.07 -10.78
C ALA A 12 -32.55 27.66 -11.99
N GLN A 13 -32.57 28.98 -12.15
CA GLN A 13 -31.71 29.65 -13.12
C GLN A 13 -30.27 29.30 -12.77
N LEU A 14 -29.63 28.55 -13.65
CA LEU A 14 -28.21 28.22 -13.54
C LEU A 14 -27.44 29.54 -13.44
N ALA A 15 -26.53 29.62 -12.45
CA ALA A 15 -25.64 30.77 -12.33
C ALA A 15 -24.92 30.98 -13.68
N PRO A 16 -24.85 32.21 -14.20
CA PRO A 16 -24.20 32.48 -15.48
C PRO A 16 -22.74 32.00 -15.44
N GLU A 17 -22.28 31.44 -16.55
CA GLU A 17 -20.91 30.99 -16.67
C GLU A 17 -19.93 32.14 -16.45
N MET A 18 -18.86 31.88 -15.69
CA MET A 18 -17.87 32.91 -15.35
C MET A 18 -17.13 33.44 -16.59
N TYR A 19 -16.94 32.58 -17.60
CA TYR A 19 -16.24 32.89 -18.85
C TYR A 19 -16.99 32.27 -20.03
N THR A 20 -16.85 32.85 -21.22
CA THR A 20 -17.47 32.33 -22.44
C THR A 20 -16.82 31.02 -22.88
N ARG A 21 -17.58 30.18 -23.58
CA ARG A 21 -17.05 28.94 -24.17
C ARG A 21 -15.81 29.17 -25.05
N ALA A 22 -15.84 30.21 -25.89
CA ALA A 22 -14.71 30.58 -26.75
C ALA A 22 -13.43 30.92 -25.96
N THR A 23 -13.57 31.51 -24.77
CA THR A 23 -12.45 31.76 -23.86
C THR A 23 -11.79 30.45 -23.42
N TYR A 24 -12.60 29.46 -23.02
CA TYR A 24 -12.08 28.14 -22.65
C TYR A 24 -11.47 27.41 -23.84
N GLU A 25 -12.12 27.43 -25.00
CA GLU A 25 -11.61 26.75 -26.21
C GLU A 25 -10.23 27.28 -26.61
N GLU A 26 -9.98 28.59 -26.54
CA GLU A 26 -8.66 29.15 -26.81
C GLU A 26 -7.65 28.85 -25.70
N VAL A 27 -7.94 29.25 -24.45
CA VAL A 27 -6.94 29.25 -23.38
C VAL A 27 -6.52 27.83 -22.99
N LEU A 28 -7.45 26.86 -23.03
CA LEU A 28 -7.13 25.48 -22.70
C LEU A 28 -6.30 24.76 -23.78
N CYS A 29 -6.11 25.38 -24.96
CA CYS A 29 -5.17 24.90 -25.98
C CYS A 29 -3.72 25.36 -25.73
N TRP A 30 -3.50 26.29 -24.80
CA TRP A 30 -2.16 26.82 -24.55
C TRP A 30 -1.25 25.78 -23.87
N LYS A 31 0.04 25.92 -24.11
CA LYS A 31 1.17 25.14 -23.55
C LYS A 31 2.01 26.03 -22.65
N ALA A 32 2.90 25.45 -21.85
CA ALA A 32 3.83 26.19 -21.01
C ALA A 32 4.67 27.21 -21.81
N GLU A 33 5.03 26.88 -23.05
CA GLU A 33 5.84 27.72 -23.93
C GLU A 33 5.02 28.68 -24.79
N THR A 34 3.69 28.62 -24.75
CA THR A 34 2.82 29.53 -25.50
C THR A 34 3.15 30.96 -25.12
N ARG A 35 3.53 31.78 -26.12
CA ARG A 35 3.92 33.17 -25.91
C ARG A 35 2.70 34.03 -25.66
N VAL A 36 2.78 34.85 -24.62
CA VAL A 36 1.70 35.75 -24.22
C VAL A 36 2.23 37.15 -23.96
N ALA A 37 1.36 38.14 -24.12
CA ALA A 37 1.63 39.54 -23.82
C ALA A 37 0.47 40.14 -23.03
N TYR A 38 0.80 40.75 -21.90
CA TYR A 38 -0.14 41.46 -21.05
C TYR A 38 -0.17 42.96 -21.41
N LYS A 39 -1.34 43.58 -21.24
CA LYS A 39 -1.53 45.01 -21.43
C LYS A 39 -0.98 45.79 -20.24
N ASP A 40 -0.11 46.76 -20.49
CA ASP A 40 0.37 47.67 -19.45
C ASP A 40 -0.79 48.45 -18.81
N GLY A 41 -0.80 48.52 -17.47
CA GLY A 41 -1.85 49.21 -16.72
C GLY A 41 -3.25 48.60 -16.87
N GLY A 42 -3.33 47.29 -17.15
CA GLY A 42 -4.60 46.59 -17.41
C GLY A 42 -5.57 46.49 -16.23
N LYS A 43 -5.12 46.77 -15.00
CA LYS A 43 -5.94 46.68 -13.77
C LYS A 43 -6.11 48.05 -13.12
N LYS A 44 -7.19 48.20 -12.34
CA LYS A 44 -7.46 49.43 -11.58
C LYS A 44 -6.42 49.61 -10.48
N GLY A 45 -5.86 50.82 -10.40
CA GLY A 45 -4.92 51.25 -9.37
C GLY A 45 -5.41 51.02 -7.94
N GLY A 46 -4.49 50.59 -7.06
CA GLY A 46 -4.68 50.48 -5.62
C GLY A 46 -5.32 49.18 -5.13
N THR A 47 -5.35 48.11 -5.94
CA THR A 47 -5.96 46.82 -5.54
C THR A 47 -4.94 45.70 -5.37
N MET A 48 -5.25 44.69 -4.56
CA MET A 48 -4.43 43.46 -4.46
C MET A 48 -4.32 42.71 -5.80
N SER A 49 -5.34 42.85 -6.66
CA SER A 49 -5.32 42.26 -8.00
C SER A 49 -4.35 42.98 -8.95
N GLU A 50 -4.19 44.30 -8.81
CA GLU A 50 -3.18 45.06 -9.54
C GLU A 50 -1.77 44.64 -9.13
N GLN A 51 -1.49 44.53 -7.82
CA GLN A 51 -0.17 44.12 -7.33
C GLN A 51 0.25 42.76 -7.90
N ARG A 52 -0.65 41.76 -7.86
CA ARG A 52 -0.42 40.45 -8.48
C ARG A 52 -0.25 40.54 -9.99
N TYR A 53 -1.13 41.29 -10.67
CA TYR A 53 -1.07 41.46 -12.12
C TYR A 53 0.26 42.06 -12.56
N ASN A 54 0.76 43.08 -11.87
CA ASN A 54 2.03 43.72 -12.20
C ASN A 54 3.22 42.75 -12.10
N GLU A 55 3.13 41.72 -11.26
CA GLU A 55 4.16 40.68 -11.18
C GLU A 55 4.08 39.71 -12.37
N TYR A 56 2.94 39.05 -12.58
CA TYR A 56 2.84 38.06 -13.67
C TYR A 56 2.73 38.68 -15.07
N ALA A 57 2.35 39.95 -15.20
CA ALA A 57 2.29 40.65 -16.49
C ALA A 57 3.67 40.78 -17.16
N LYS A 58 4.76 40.60 -16.40
CA LYS A 58 6.14 40.54 -16.91
C LYS A 58 6.42 39.25 -17.68
N ALA A 59 5.57 38.23 -17.55
CA ALA A 59 5.75 36.93 -18.20
C ALA A 59 5.68 37.01 -19.72
N LYS A 60 6.52 36.20 -20.37
CA LYS A 60 6.56 36.04 -21.83
C LYS A 60 5.98 34.71 -22.31
N SER A 61 5.61 33.83 -21.39
CA SER A 61 4.88 32.60 -21.68
C SER A 61 3.87 32.25 -20.59
N VAL A 62 2.95 31.33 -20.89
CA VAL A 62 1.98 30.83 -19.91
C VAL A 62 2.66 30.19 -18.70
N GLY A 63 3.68 29.36 -18.93
CA GLY A 63 4.43 28.72 -17.85
C GLY A 63 5.11 29.74 -16.93
N GLU A 64 5.70 30.80 -17.50
CA GLU A 64 6.29 31.89 -16.73
C GLU A 64 5.24 32.70 -15.97
N ALA A 65 4.06 32.95 -16.56
CA ALA A 65 2.97 33.66 -15.90
C ALA A 65 2.50 32.91 -14.64
N LEU A 66 2.32 31.59 -14.73
CA LEU A 66 1.95 30.75 -13.59
C LEU A 66 3.06 30.73 -12.53
N ALA A 67 4.33 30.64 -12.94
CA ALA A 67 5.48 30.69 -12.03
C ALA A 67 5.58 32.04 -11.28
N LEU A 68 5.19 33.14 -11.92
CA LEU A 68 5.11 34.49 -11.32
C LEU A 68 3.83 34.73 -10.51
N GLY A 69 3.01 33.71 -10.27
CA GLY A 69 1.84 33.78 -9.39
C GLY A 69 0.53 34.14 -10.07
N SER A 70 0.47 34.13 -11.41
CA SER A 70 -0.82 34.08 -12.13
C SER A 70 -1.57 32.83 -11.69
N LYS A 71 -2.85 32.98 -11.39
CA LYS A 71 -3.76 31.84 -11.26
C LYS A 71 -4.28 31.46 -12.65
N LYS A 72 -4.80 30.25 -12.79
CA LYS A 72 -5.50 29.83 -14.01
C LYS A 72 -6.72 30.71 -14.32
N GLU A 73 -7.42 31.21 -13.28
CA GLU A 73 -8.52 32.17 -13.40
C GLU A 73 -8.09 33.52 -13.96
N ASP A 74 -6.87 33.96 -13.65
CA ASP A 74 -6.34 35.21 -14.20
C ASP A 74 -6.15 35.08 -15.72
N LEU A 75 -5.66 33.93 -16.21
CA LEU A 75 -5.46 33.69 -17.64
C LEU A 75 -6.76 33.77 -18.44
N LEU A 76 -7.83 33.10 -17.99
CA LEU A 76 -9.14 33.19 -18.65
C LEU A 76 -9.74 34.59 -18.55
N ASN A 77 -9.73 35.19 -17.36
CA ASN A 77 -10.33 36.50 -17.15
C ASN A 77 -9.63 37.58 -17.98
N ASP A 78 -8.31 37.54 -18.03
CA ASP A 78 -7.51 38.56 -18.68
C ASP A 78 -7.55 38.41 -20.20
N TYR A 79 -7.61 37.17 -20.70
CA TYR A 79 -7.85 36.94 -22.12
C TYR A 79 -9.24 37.45 -22.55
N GLN A 80 -10.29 37.08 -21.82
CA GLN A 80 -11.66 37.52 -22.13
C GLN A 80 -11.85 39.04 -22.08
N LYS A 81 -11.08 39.74 -21.23
CA LYS A 81 -11.13 41.21 -21.09
C LYS A 81 -10.16 41.93 -22.03
N GLY A 82 -9.39 41.21 -22.86
CA GLY A 82 -8.37 41.80 -23.73
C GLY A 82 -7.20 42.45 -22.97
N LEU A 83 -6.95 41.99 -21.73
CA LEU A 83 -5.78 42.35 -20.93
C LEU A 83 -4.61 41.40 -21.20
N LEU A 84 -4.89 40.21 -21.71
CA LEU A 84 -3.93 39.20 -22.12
C LEU A 84 -4.20 38.87 -23.58
N SER A 85 -3.14 38.79 -24.37
CA SER A 85 -3.19 38.32 -25.75
C SER A 85 -2.14 37.23 -25.96
N ARG A 86 -2.49 36.24 -26.77
CA ARG A 86 -1.53 35.25 -27.24
C ARG A 86 -0.78 35.81 -28.44
N SER A 87 0.53 35.59 -28.52
CA SER A 87 1.30 35.89 -29.74
C SER A 87 0.93 34.92 -30.86
N ALA A 88 1.04 35.37 -32.12
CA ALA A 88 0.97 34.46 -33.26
C ALA A 88 2.13 33.45 -33.27
N GLU A 89 3.24 33.78 -32.59
CA GLU A 89 4.42 32.95 -32.45
C GLU A 89 4.34 32.07 -31.19
N GLY A 90 4.81 30.82 -31.29
CA GLY A 90 4.88 29.88 -30.18
C GLY A 90 3.86 28.74 -30.29
N PRO A 91 4.10 27.63 -29.56
CA PRO A 91 3.32 26.43 -29.75
C PRO A 91 1.95 26.55 -29.06
N VAL A 92 0.92 26.05 -29.71
CA VAL A 92 -0.46 25.91 -29.22
C VAL A 92 -0.97 24.56 -29.70
N ARG A 93 -1.92 23.97 -29.00
CA ARG A 93 -2.60 22.75 -29.45
C ARG A 93 -3.73 23.06 -30.43
N ASP A 94 -4.03 22.10 -31.28
CA ASP A 94 -5.22 22.17 -32.14
C ASP A 94 -6.52 21.99 -31.34
N ALA A 95 -6.46 21.34 -30.18
CA ALA A 95 -7.59 21.13 -29.28
C ALA A 95 -7.16 21.11 -27.80
N PRO A 96 -8.08 21.44 -26.86
CA PRO A 96 -7.83 21.32 -25.43
C PRO A 96 -7.55 19.87 -25.00
N VAL A 97 -6.73 19.70 -23.96
CA VAL A 97 -6.34 18.38 -23.46
C VAL A 97 -7.49 17.74 -22.67
N ASP A 98 -8.03 16.63 -23.18
CA ASP A 98 -8.89 15.72 -22.41
C ASP A 98 -8.06 14.58 -21.82
N VAL A 99 -7.66 14.71 -20.56
CA VAL A 99 -6.86 13.66 -19.88
C VAL A 99 -7.58 12.32 -19.74
N ARG A 100 -8.91 12.28 -19.89
CA ARG A 100 -9.69 11.03 -19.78
C ARG A 100 -9.46 10.09 -20.97
N THR A 101 -8.99 10.63 -22.09
CA THR A 101 -8.78 9.86 -23.34
C THR A 101 -7.32 9.54 -23.59
N LEU A 102 -6.40 10.01 -22.74
CA LEU A 102 -4.97 9.79 -22.90
C LEU A 102 -4.51 8.51 -22.22
N GLU A 103 -3.82 7.66 -22.98
CA GLU A 103 -3.19 6.44 -22.44
C GLU A 103 -1.88 6.75 -21.69
N ASP A 104 -1.08 7.67 -22.25
CA ASP A 104 0.20 8.09 -21.70
C ASP A 104 0.14 9.59 -21.34
N THR A 105 0.21 9.87 -20.05
CA THR A 105 0.17 11.24 -19.53
C THR A 105 1.56 11.77 -19.20
N ARG A 106 2.62 10.96 -19.29
CA ARG A 106 3.95 11.29 -18.76
C ARG A 106 4.62 12.46 -19.45
N SER A 107 4.21 12.76 -20.68
CA SER A 107 4.67 13.92 -21.44
C SER A 107 3.92 15.22 -21.13
N LEU A 108 2.86 15.17 -20.30
CA LEU A 108 2.10 16.36 -19.92
C LEU A 108 2.89 17.19 -18.92
N SER A 109 3.00 18.48 -19.22
CA SER A 109 3.55 19.48 -18.30
C SER A 109 2.54 19.81 -17.19
N GLU A 110 2.99 20.49 -16.13
CA GLU A 110 2.08 20.95 -15.08
C GLU A 110 1.03 21.94 -15.63
N VAL A 111 1.38 22.73 -16.65
CA VAL A 111 0.43 23.63 -17.32
C VAL A 111 -0.70 22.85 -17.98
N ASP A 112 -0.37 21.69 -18.58
CA ASP A 112 -1.35 20.84 -19.24
C ASP A 112 -2.32 20.24 -18.23
N LEU A 113 -1.80 19.79 -17.08
CA LEU A 113 -2.62 19.23 -16.01
C LEU A 113 -3.50 20.31 -15.36
N ILE A 114 -2.99 21.54 -15.19
CA ILE A 114 -3.76 22.69 -14.70
C ILE A 114 -4.93 23.02 -15.63
N PHE A 115 -4.71 23.04 -16.94
CA PHE A 115 -5.77 23.33 -17.92
C PHE A 115 -6.74 22.16 -18.10
N ALA A 116 -6.25 20.93 -18.06
CA ALA A 116 -7.10 19.74 -18.11
C ALA A 116 -8.16 19.74 -17.00
N GLU A 117 -7.87 20.29 -15.80
CA GLU A 117 -8.87 20.39 -14.72
C GLU A 117 -10.11 21.19 -15.11
N TRP A 118 -10.04 22.04 -16.14
CA TRP A 118 -11.12 22.88 -16.61
C TRP A 118 -11.76 22.40 -17.90
N PHE A 119 -11.32 21.26 -18.42
CA PHE A 119 -11.90 20.65 -19.61
C PHE A 119 -13.40 20.33 -19.44
N TYR A 120 -13.88 20.10 -18.20
CA TYR A 120 -15.32 19.91 -17.93
C TYR A 120 -16.21 21.10 -18.36
N HIS A 121 -15.63 22.30 -18.55
CA HIS A 121 -16.36 23.45 -19.10
C HIS A 121 -16.70 23.28 -20.59
N LEU A 122 -16.09 22.33 -21.29
CA LEU A 122 -16.29 22.08 -22.72
C LEU A 122 -17.16 20.86 -23.03
N VAL A 123 -17.34 19.93 -22.08
CA VAL A 123 -17.96 18.60 -22.32
C VAL A 123 -19.26 18.32 -21.56
N GLY A 124 -19.72 19.19 -20.66
CA GLY A 124 -21.04 19.06 -20.03
C GLY A 124 -22.12 19.82 -20.81
N GLU A 125 -23.30 19.23 -21.02
CA GLU A 125 -24.47 19.98 -21.48
C GLU A 125 -24.91 21.00 -20.41
N HIS A 126 -25.80 21.91 -20.77
CA HIS A 126 -26.30 22.96 -19.89
C HIS A 126 -27.26 22.40 -18.82
N GLY A 127 -26.73 21.62 -17.87
CA GLY A 127 -27.41 21.10 -16.68
C GLY A 127 -26.45 21.08 -15.48
N SER A 128 -26.94 21.44 -14.28
CA SER A 128 -26.09 21.52 -13.08
C SER A 128 -25.53 20.17 -12.63
N GLU A 129 -26.30 19.09 -12.81
CA GLU A 129 -25.91 17.74 -12.35
C GLU A 129 -24.89 17.09 -13.27
N GLU A 130 -25.15 17.05 -14.58
CA GLU A 130 -24.20 16.50 -15.56
C GLU A 130 -22.87 17.23 -15.55
N ARG A 131 -22.91 18.56 -15.42
CA ARG A 131 -21.69 19.36 -15.27
C ARG A 131 -20.92 19.04 -13.99
N ALA A 132 -21.63 18.82 -12.88
CA ALA A 132 -20.98 18.43 -11.62
C ALA A 132 -20.34 17.03 -11.73
N ALA A 133 -21.02 16.09 -12.40
CA ALA A 133 -20.47 14.77 -12.69
C ALA A 133 -19.21 14.85 -13.58
N ALA A 134 -19.28 15.57 -14.70
CA ALA A 134 -18.14 15.78 -15.60
C ALA A 134 -16.96 16.47 -14.89
N LYS A 135 -17.25 17.45 -14.02
CA LYS A 135 -16.23 18.09 -13.19
C LYS A 135 -15.51 17.12 -12.27
N ASN A 136 -16.25 16.23 -11.62
CA ASN A 136 -15.68 15.23 -10.73
C ASN A 136 -14.85 14.21 -11.52
N GLU A 137 -15.37 13.73 -12.65
CA GLU A 137 -14.65 12.80 -13.54
C GLU A 137 -13.32 13.38 -14.03
N VAL A 138 -13.35 14.62 -14.55
CA VAL A 138 -12.14 15.32 -15.02
C VAL A 138 -11.14 15.52 -13.89
N LYS A 139 -11.60 15.89 -12.69
CA LYS A 139 -10.71 16.06 -11.53
C LYS A 139 -10.03 14.75 -11.11
N GLU A 140 -10.77 13.65 -11.06
CA GLU A 140 -10.20 12.34 -10.74
C GLU A 140 -9.23 11.88 -11.84
N ALA A 141 -9.54 12.12 -13.11
CA ALA A 141 -8.63 11.83 -14.22
C ALA A 141 -7.33 12.66 -14.15
N VAL A 142 -7.40 13.96 -13.84
CA VAL A 142 -6.20 14.79 -13.64
C VAL A 142 -5.40 14.33 -12.42
N ARG A 143 -6.08 13.96 -11.32
CA ARG A 143 -5.42 13.43 -10.13
C ARG A 143 -4.67 12.14 -10.44
N MET A 144 -5.29 11.23 -11.20
CA MET A 144 -4.67 10.00 -11.69
C MET A 144 -3.48 10.30 -12.59
N ALA A 145 -3.64 11.19 -13.57
CA ALA A 145 -2.58 11.61 -14.49
C ALA A 145 -1.36 12.20 -13.75
N ARG A 146 -1.57 13.11 -12.80
CA ARG A 146 -0.49 13.66 -11.95
C ARG A 146 0.26 12.56 -11.21
N ALA A 147 -0.48 11.64 -10.59
CA ALA A 147 0.14 10.57 -9.81
C ALA A 147 0.86 9.55 -10.72
N CYS A 148 0.34 9.24 -11.90
CA CYS A 148 1.00 8.42 -12.92
C CYS A 148 2.28 9.09 -13.44
N ASN A 149 2.26 10.39 -13.71
CA ASN A 149 3.43 11.16 -14.12
C ASN A 149 4.52 11.14 -13.04
N ALA A 150 4.14 11.38 -11.78
CA ALA A 150 5.08 11.31 -10.66
C ALA A 150 5.68 9.92 -10.47
N ALA A 151 4.93 8.87 -10.83
CA ALA A 151 5.36 7.49 -10.77
C ALA A 151 5.97 6.97 -12.08
N ASP A 152 6.13 7.80 -13.11
CA ASP A 152 6.64 7.40 -14.44
C ASP A 152 5.96 6.13 -15.01
N ILE A 153 4.61 6.10 -14.95
CA ILE A 153 3.80 5.01 -15.50
C ILE A 153 2.69 5.54 -16.40
N LYS A 154 2.25 4.76 -17.39
CA LYS A 154 1.05 5.07 -18.18
C LYS A 154 -0.22 4.82 -17.40
N VAL A 155 -1.29 5.55 -17.72
CA VAL A 155 -2.60 5.37 -17.08
C VAL A 155 -3.17 4.00 -17.39
N THR A 156 -2.97 3.49 -18.62
CA THR A 156 -3.43 2.16 -19.05
C THR A 156 -2.72 1.00 -18.34
N ASP A 157 -1.54 1.24 -17.76
CA ASP A 157 -0.80 0.22 -17.02
C ASP A 157 -1.20 0.17 -15.53
N VAL A 158 -2.07 1.09 -15.07
CA VAL A 158 -2.56 1.10 -13.68
C VAL A 158 -3.55 -0.04 -13.47
N ILE A 159 -3.18 -0.96 -12.59
CA ILE A 159 -4.02 -2.08 -12.16
C ILE A 159 -4.95 -1.57 -11.05
N VAL A 160 -6.21 -1.36 -11.40
CA VAL A 160 -7.24 -0.96 -10.43
C VAL A 160 -7.73 -2.19 -9.68
N THR A 161 -7.53 -2.23 -8.37
CA THR A 161 -8.10 -3.27 -7.52
C THR A 161 -9.22 -2.69 -6.64
N PRO A 162 -10.31 -3.45 -6.39
CA PRO A 162 -11.45 -2.96 -5.60
C PRO A 162 -11.18 -3.00 -4.08
N GLN A 163 -9.91 -3.02 -3.65
CA GLN A 163 -9.58 -3.22 -2.24
C GLN A 163 -9.73 -1.93 -1.44
N TRP A 164 -10.51 -1.99 -0.36
CA TRP A 164 -10.75 -0.84 0.53
C TRP A 164 -9.48 -0.26 1.16
N PHE A 165 -8.38 -1.03 1.23
CA PHE A 165 -7.11 -0.62 1.83
C PHE A 165 -6.08 -0.11 0.80
N GLU A 166 -6.33 -0.25 -0.49
CA GLU A 166 -5.47 0.33 -1.53
C GLU A 166 -6.01 1.72 -1.90
N ASN A 167 -5.21 2.76 -1.64
CA ASN A 167 -5.50 4.09 -2.17
C ASN A 167 -4.89 4.23 -3.58
N PRO A 168 -5.35 5.21 -4.40
CA PRO A 168 -4.83 5.40 -5.76
C PRO A 168 -3.31 5.51 -5.86
N GLY A 169 -2.65 6.18 -4.90
CA GLY A 169 -1.19 6.28 -4.87
C GLY A 169 -0.49 4.92 -4.72
N LYS A 170 -1.00 4.06 -3.83
CA LYS A 170 -0.48 2.69 -3.68
C LYS A 170 -0.73 1.84 -4.93
N MET A 171 -1.92 1.94 -5.55
CA MET A 171 -2.22 1.21 -6.79
C MET A 171 -1.26 1.58 -7.92
N ILE A 172 -1.00 2.89 -8.10
CA ILE A 172 -0.07 3.40 -9.12
C ILE A 172 1.35 2.90 -8.87
N GLN A 173 1.85 2.98 -7.63
CA GLN A 173 3.19 2.49 -7.30
C GLN A 173 3.31 0.98 -7.52
N ARG A 174 2.35 0.18 -7.06
CA ARG A 174 2.36 -1.28 -7.29
C ARG A 174 2.25 -1.62 -8.77
N SER A 175 1.50 -0.84 -9.55
CA SER A 175 1.45 -0.98 -11.00
C SER A 175 2.80 -0.67 -11.64
N ARG A 176 3.53 0.32 -11.12
CA ARG A 176 4.90 0.63 -11.57
C ARG A 176 5.83 -0.54 -11.27
N ALA A 177 5.77 -1.12 -10.07
CA ALA A 177 6.51 -2.34 -9.74
C ALA A 177 6.18 -3.50 -10.71
N ASN A 178 4.93 -3.60 -11.16
CA ASN A 178 4.53 -4.59 -12.15
C ASN A 178 5.12 -4.33 -13.55
N VAL A 179 5.24 -3.07 -13.98
CA VAL A 179 5.94 -2.70 -15.21
C VAL A 179 7.44 -3.02 -15.11
N ILE A 180 8.09 -2.63 -14.01
CA ILE A 180 9.50 -2.96 -13.75
C ILE A 180 9.73 -4.47 -13.80
N ALA A 181 8.87 -5.24 -13.12
CA ALA A 181 8.97 -6.70 -13.13
C ALA A 181 8.81 -7.31 -14.53
N LYS A 182 7.91 -6.74 -15.35
CA LYS A 182 7.73 -7.14 -16.76
C LYS A 182 9.02 -6.94 -17.56
N ASP A 183 9.65 -5.78 -17.43
CA ASP A 183 10.87 -5.44 -18.16
C ASP A 183 12.03 -6.37 -17.75
N ILE A 184 12.16 -6.67 -16.46
CA ILE A 184 13.15 -7.64 -15.94
C ILE A 184 12.88 -9.04 -16.51
N LEU A 185 11.64 -9.51 -16.48
CA LEU A 185 11.26 -10.84 -17.01
C LEU A 185 11.55 -10.96 -18.51
N GLN A 186 11.32 -9.90 -19.28
CA GLN A 186 11.59 -9.87 -20.73
C GLN A 186 13.08 -9.97 -21.08
N ALA A 187 13.98 -9.66 -20.15
CA ALA A 187 15.42 -9.83 -20.36
C ALA A 187 15.84 -11.32 -20.45
N GLY A 188 14.99 -12.26 -20.02
CA GLY A 188 15.20 -13.70 -20.20
C GLY A 188 16.39 -14.32 -19.45
N ARG A 189 17.04 -13.55 -18.58
CA ARG A 189 18.12 -14.01 -17.71
C ARG A 189 17.59 -14.53 -16.36
N PRO A 190 18.37 -15.31 -15.60
CA PRO A 190 18.01 -15.65 -14.23
C PRO A 190 17.74 -14.41 -13.37
N ILE A 191 16.76 -14.50 -12.49
CA ILE A 191 16.37 -13.39 -11.61
C ILE A 191 17.34 -13.30 -10.43
N SER A 192 17.94 -12.13 -10.25
CA SER A 192 18.89 -11.84 -9.18
C SER A 192 18.20 -11.25 -7.94
N ASP A 193 18.92 -11.20 -6.81
CA ASP A 193 18.45 -10.51 -5.60
C ASP A 193 18.23 -9.01 -5.83
N GLY A 194 19.03 -8.39 -6.71
CA GLY A 194 18.91 -6.98 -7.07
C GLY A 194 17.60 -6.66 -7.78
N ASP A 195 17.16 -7.56 -8.67
CA ASP A 195 15.89 -7.44 -9.39
C ASP A 195 14.69 -7.47 -8.43
N VAL A 196 14.71 -8.42 -7.49
CA VAL A 196 13.66 -8.53 -6.47
C VAL A 196 13.64 -7.27 -5.61
N LEU A 197 14.80 -6.78 -5.19
CA LEU A 197 14.90 -5.56 -4.38
C LEU A 197 14.35 -4.32 -5.12
N GLU A 198 14.64 -4.16 -6.41
CA GLU A 198 14.12 -3.06 -7.23
C GLU A 198 12.59 -3.06 -7.28
N VAL A 199 12.00 -4.23 -7.49
CA VAL A 199 10.53 -4.40 -7.50
C VAL A 199 9.94 -4.13 -6.11
N LEU A 200 10.54 -4.66 -5.04
CA LEU A 200 10.04 -4.48 -3.67
C LEU A 200 10.08 -3.01 -3.21
N ARG A 201 11.08 -2.23 -3.63
CA ARG A 201 11.15 -0.78 -3.37
C ARG A 201 10.00 0.00 -4.00
N ASN A 202 9.45 -0.51 -5.10
CA ASN A 202 8.31 0.10 -5.80
C ASN A 202 6.96 -0.55 -5.41
N PHE A 203 6.95 -1.59 -4.56
CA PHE A 203 5.75 -2.31 -4.17
C PHE A 203 5.37 -1.99 -2.71
N PRO A 204 4.73 -0.84 -2.43
CA PRO A 204 4.41 -0.44 -1.07
C PRO A 204 3.52 -1.48 -0.40
N LEU A 205 3.90 -1.95 0.79
CA LEU A 205 3.12 -2.92 1.56
C LEU A 205 2.03 -2.22 2.39
N ARG A 206 0.97 -2.94 2.78
CA ARG A 206 -0.08 -2.40 3.64
C ARG A 206 0.33 -2.41 5.10
N ASP A 207 -0.31 -1.53 5.87
CA ASP A 207 -0.25 -1.54 7.33
C ASP A 207 -1.10 -2.71 7.81
N ASN A 208 -0.45 -3.75 8.32
CA ASN A 208 -1.11 -4.97 8.76
C ASN A 208 -1.30 -4.94 10.28
N HIS A 209 -2.55 -4.78 10.70
CA HIS A 209 -2.96 -4.77 12.10
C HIS A 209 -3.32 -6.16 12.65
N ASP A 210 -3.41 -7.17 11.78
CA ASP A 210 -3.93 -8.49 12.12
C ASP A 210 -2.83 -9.45 12.58
N ARG A 211 -1.59 -9.24 12.13
CA ARG A 211 -0.43 -10.09 12.45
C ARG A 211 0.21 -9.74 13.80
N LYS A 212 -0.60 -9.61 14.85
CA LYS A 212 -0.14 -9.21 16.19
C LYS A 212 0.93 -10.13 16.77
N ASN A 213 0.97 -11.40 16.35
CA ASN A 213 1.97 -12.37 16.79
C ASN A 213 3.40 -12.02 16.35
N VAL A 214 3.57 -11.23 15.29
CA VAL A 214 4.91 -10.86 14.79
C VAL A 214 5.34 -9.46 15.19
N PHE A 215 4.48 -8.70 15.88
CA PHE A 215 4.76 -7.32 16.25
C PHE A 215 6.01 -7.26 17.14
N PRO A 216 7.02 -6.44 16.80
CA PRO A 216 8.16 -6.17 17.68
C PRO A 216 7.68 -5.81 19.08
N ARG A 217 8.15 -6.55 20.08
CA ARG A 217 7.85 -6.26 21.48
C ARG A 217 8.73 -5.11 21.94
N ASN A 218 8.10 -4.02 22.37
CA ASN A 218 8.75 -2.88 23.02
C ASN A 218 10.03 -2.40 22.30
N PRO A 219 9.92 -1.91 21.05
CA PRO A 219 11.06 -1.55 20.22
C PRO A 219 11.99 -0.49 20.84
N SER A 220 11.48 0.40 21.71
CA SER A 220 12.27 1.44 22.38
C SER A 220 12.61 1.16 23.84
N GLY A 221 12.14 0.04 24.40
CA GLY A 221 12.19 -0.20 25.85
C GLY A 221 11.11 0.56 26.65
N ASN A 222 10.41 1.53 26.05
CA ASN A 222 9.29 2.22 26.67
C ASN A 222 7.99 1.37 26.60
N PRO A 223 7.38 1.01 27.74
CA PRO A 223 6.14 0.22 27.76
C PRO A 223 4.95 0.88 27.03
N ASP A 224 4.99 2.20 26.79
CA ASP A 224 3.96 2.90 26.01
C ASP A 224 4.18 2.84 24.48
N ASP A 225 5.35 2.35 24.03
CA ASP A 225 5.71 2.26 22.61
C ASP A 225 5.31 0.90 22.05
N GLU A 226 4.00 0.69 21.90
CA GLU A 226 3.47 -0.51 21.28
C GLU A 226 3.45 -0.39 19.75
N THR A 227 4.02 -1.39 19.07
CA THR A 227 3.86 -1.52 17.63
C THR A 227 2.38 -1.72 17.27
N LYS A 228 1.81 -0.82 16.46
CA LYS A 228 0.37 -0.85 16.09
C LYS A 228 0.09 -1.63 14.81
N PHE A 229 1.08 -1.75 13.93
CA PHE A 229 1.02 -2.46 12.67
C PHE A 229 2.42 -2.85 12.22
N VAL A 230 2.47 -3.79 11.27
CA VAL A 230 3.69 -4.10 10.52
C VAL A 230 3.41 -3.99 9.03
N HIS A 231 4.41 -3.61 8.23
CA HIS A 231 4.24 -3.58 6.78
C HIS A 231 4.38 -4.99 6.21
N SER A 232 3.26 -5.61 5.81
CA SER A 232 3.30 -6.95 5.24
C SER A 232 2.14 -7.24 4.30
N GLU A 233 2.39 -8.12 3.34
CA GLU A 233 1.38 -8.64 2.41
C GLU A 233 1.45 -10.15 2.28
N VAL A 234 0.30 -10.74 1.95
CA VAL A 234 0.17 -12.16 1.64
C VAL A 234 -0.34 -12.27 0.20
N CYS A 235 0.44 -12.91 -0.66
CA CYS A 235 0.17 -13.09 -2.08
C CYS A 235 -0.05 -14.58 -2.39
N GLY A 236 -0.99 -14.93 -3.24
CA GLY A 236 -1.36 -16.32 -3.51
C GLY A 236 -2.54 -16.79 -2.66
N LEU A 237 -2.47 -18.00 -2.11
CA LEU A 237 -3.54 -18.54 -1.25
C LEU A 237 -3.43 -18.00 0.18
N LEU A 238 -4.58 -17.64 0.76
CA LEU A 238 -4.74 -17.26 2.15
C LEU A 238 -5.89 -18.05 2.78
N GLN A 239 -5.61 -18.69 3.91
CA GLN A 239 -6.64 -19.29 4.76
C GLN A 239 -7.19 -18.24 5.73
N HIS A 240 -8.52 -18.04 5.74
CA HIS A 240 -9.23 -17.21 6.70
C HIS A 240 -10.37 -18.02 7.35
N GLY A 241 -10.14 -18.49 8.57
CA GLY A 241 -11.06 -19.41 9.23
C GLY A 241 -11.12 -20.77 8.51
N ALA A 242 -12.31 -21.15 8.07
CA ALA A 242 -12.53 -22.38 7.31
C ALA A 242 -12.26 -22.24 5.81
N GLU A 243 -12.26 -21.01 5.29
CA GLU A 243 -12.17 -20.70 3.87
C GLU A 243 -10.71 -20.52 3.41
N VAL A 244 -10.47 -20.89 2.15
CA VAL A 244 -9.23 -20.62 1.42
C VAL A 244 -9.59 -19.79 0.19
N LYS A 245 -8.82 -18.72 -0.05
CA LYS A 245 -9.04 -17.84 -1.20
C LYS A 245 -7.74 -17.31 -1.76
N GLU A 246 -7.77 -16.91 -3.02
CA GLU A 246 -6.75 -16.08 -3.65
C GLU A 246 -6.76 -14.67 -3.05
N THR A 247 -5.59 -14.07 -2.85
CA THR A 247 -5.48 -12.65 -2.51
C THR A 247 -5.42 -11.79 -3.77
N ASN A 248 -5.95 -10.56 -3.73
CA ASN A 248 -5.98 -9.72 -4.95
C ASN A 248 -4.58 -9.29 -5.42
N HIS A 249 -3.53 -9.51 -4.63
CA HIS A 249 -2.16 -9.21 -5.04
C HIS A 249 -1.72 -10.05 -6.25
N CYS A 250 -2.40 -11.16 -6.52
CA CYS A 250 -2.25 -11.94 -7.74
C CYS A 250 -2.59 -11.16 -9.02
N LYS A 251 -3.28 -10.02 -8.93
CA LYS A 251 -3.52 -9.09 -10.06
C LYS A 251 -2.26 -8.38 -10.52
N TYR A 252 -1.23 -8.25 -9.67
CA TYR A 252 0.08 -7.74 -10.06
C TYR A 252 0.91 -8.89 -10.66
N THR A 253 0.46 -9.38 -11.82
CA THR A 253 0.87 -10.66 -12.41
C THR A 253 2.37 -10.79 -12.62
N GLU A 254 3.02 -9.72 -13.07
CA GLU A 254 4.44 -9.73 -13.41
C GLU A 254 5.31 -9.68 -12.14
N VAL A 255 4.87 -8.98 -11.10
CA VAL A 255 5.51 -9.07 -9.77
C VAL A 255 5.48 -10.50 -9.26
N MET A 256 4.32 -11.17 -9.34
CA MET A 256 4.18 -12.56 -8.87
C MET A 256 5.06 -13.51 -9.67
N LYS A 257 5.03 -13.43 -11.01
CA LYS A 257 5.88 -14.26 -11.88
C LYS A 257 7.37 -14.05 -11.59
N LEU A 258 7.80 -12.82 -11.35
CA LEU A 258 9.19 -12.52 -11.01
C LEU A 258 9.60 -13.18 -9.69
N LEU A 259 8.78 -13.07 -8.64
CA LEU A 259 9.08 -13.70 -7.35
C LEU A 259 9.07 -15.23 -7.43
N VAL A 260 8.12 -15.80 -8.16
CA VAL A 260 8.07 -17.25 -8.45
C VAL A 260 9.32 -17.69 -9.21
N ARG A 261 9.73 -16.93 -10.24
CA ARG A 261 10.91 -17.25 -11.03
C ARG A 261 12.19 -17.13 -10.21
N TRP A 262 12.30 -16.13 -9.35
CA TRP A 262 13.43 -15.99 -8.43
C TRP A 262 13.56 -17.22 -7.54
N ALA A 263 12.46 -17.75 -6.99
CA ALA A 263 12.52 -18.97 -6.17
C ALA A 263 13.03 -20.16 -7.00
N LYS A 264 12.58 -20.33 -8.25
CA LYS A 264 13.05 -21.41 -9.13
C LYS A 264 14.54 -21.30 -9.48
N ASP A 265 15.01 -20.08 -9.73
CA ASP A 265 16.40 -19.82 -10.15
C ASP A 265 17.40 -19.90 -8.98
N ASN A 266 16.96 -19.63 -7.74
CA ASN A 266 17.86 -19.45 -6.59
C ASN A 266 17.66 -20.47 -5.46
N CYS A 267 16.61 -21.30 -5.50
CA CYS A 267 16.46 -22.39 -4.53
C CYS A 267 17.40 -23.56 -4.85
N PRO A 268 17.99 -24.20 -3.82
CA PRO A 268 18.66 -25.48 -3.99
C PRO A 268 17.70 -26.50 -4.60
N GLN A 269 18.02 -26.96 -5.81
CA GLN A 269 17.27 -28.03 -6.47
C GLN A 269 17.81 -29.39 -5.99
N GLU A 270 17.54 -29.74 -4.73
CA GLU A 270 17.85 -31.10 -4.27
C GLU A 270 17.04 -32.12 -5.07
N GLY A 271 17.74 -33.00 -5.79
CA GLY A 271 17.11 -34.00 -6.65
C GLY A 271 16.36 -33.43 -7.86
N GLY A 272 16.66 -32.19 -8.27
CA GLY A 272 16.04 -31.55 -9.46
C GLY A 272 14.56 -31.19 -9.29
N LYS A 273 14.03 -31.23 -8.06
CA LYS A 273 12.63 -30.87 -7.78
C LYS A 273 12.52 -29.38 -7.43
N GLU A 274 11.51 -28.72 -8.01
CA GLU A 274 11.15 -27.35 -7.62
C GLU A 274 10.60 -27.35 -6.18
N PHE A 275 10.91 -26.31 -5.40
CA PHE A 275 10.32 -26.11 -4.08
C PHE A 275 8.85 -25.70 -4.23
N PRO A 276 7.87 -26.52 -3.78
CA PRO A 276 6.47 -26.21 -3.99
C PRO A 276 5.94 -25.25 -2.93
N PHE A 277 5.13 -24.29 -3.36
CA PHE A 277 4.49 -23.30 -2.49
C PHE A 277 3.20 -22.76 -3.10
N THR A 278 2.34 -22.21 -2.26
CA THR A 278 1.06 -21.60 -2.68
C THR A 278 0.89 -20.17 -2.20
N THR A 279 1.79 -19.70 -1.34
CA THR A 279 1.72 -18.39 -0.70
C THR A 279 3.10 -17.74 -0.69
N ILE A 280 3.13 -16.44 -0.98
CA ILE A 280 4.31 -15.57 -0.83
C ILE A 280 3.96 -14.50 0.20
N ILE A 281 4.73 -14.40 1.28
CA ILE A 281 4.57 -13.37 2.30
C ILE A 281 5.69 -12.34 2.12
N LEU A 282 5.29 -11.09 1.90
CA LEU A 282 6.19 -9.95 1.80
C LEU A 282 6.18 -9.20 3.13
N ASN A 283 7.36 -8.85 3.64
CA ASN A 283 7.51 -8.05 4.86
C ASN A 283 8.51 -6.92 4.61
N SER A 284 8.31 -5.76 5.24
CA SER A 284 9.24 -4.62 5.14
C SER A 284 9.36 -3.90 6.48
N GLY A 285 10.59 -3.53 6.86
CA GLY A 285 10.80 -2.53 7.90
C GLY A 285 10.47 -2.95 9.35
N PHE A 286 10.43 -4.25 9.66
CA PHE A 286 10.33 -4.71 11.05
C PHE A 286 11.13 -5.99 11.34
N ALA A 287 11.63 -6.09 12.57
CA ALA A 287 12.20 -7.32 13.11
C ALA A 287 11.08 -8.13 13.80
N ALA A 288 10.61 -9.19 13.14
CA ALA A 288 9.53 -10.02 13.66
C ALA A 288 9.88 -10.59 15.04
N SER A 289 8.99 -10.39 16.01
CA SER A 289 9.08 -11.03 17.33
C SER A 289 9.07 -12.55 17.23
N LYS A 290 9.51 -13.21 18.30
CA LYS A 290 9.43 -14.66 18.45
C LYS A 290 8.00 -15.16 18.29
N HIS A 291 7.77 -16.07 17.35
CA HIS A 291 6.46 -16.60 17.01
C HIS A 291 6.52 -17.98 16.32
N THR A 292 5.34 -18.52 16.00
CA THR A 292 5.13 -19.70 15.14
C THR A 292 4.01 -19.38 14.16
N ASP A 293 4.06 -19.96 12.96
CA ASP A 293 3.01 -19.82 11.95
C ASP A 293 2.13 -21.08 11.89
N GLN A 294 0.86 -20.93 12.28
CA GLN A 294 -0.05 -22.07 12.48
C GLN A 294 -0.73 -22.58 11.20
N ASN A 295 -0.74 -21.76 10.14
CA ASN A 295 -1.47 -22.02 8.89
C ASN A 295 -0.56 -22.51 7.75
N ASN A 296 0.70 -22.83 8.04
CA ASN A 296 1.64 -23.35 7.04
C ASN A 296 1.61 -24.89 7.03
N PHE A 297 1.73 -25.46 5.83
CA PHE A 297 1.98 -26.86 5.58
C PHE A 297 3.48 -27.05 5.29
N GLY A 298 4.17 -27.74 6.20
CA GLY A 298 5.57 -28.10 6.02
C GLY A 298 6.52 -26.90 6.01
N PRO A 299 7.71 -27.08 5.41
CA PRO A 299 8.74 -26.05 5.33
C PRO A 299 8.33 -24.83 4.51
N ALA A 300 8.98 -23.71 4.81
CA ALA A 300 8.92 -22.45 4.09
C ALA A 300 10.35 -22.03 3.72
N LEU A 301 10.49 -21.44 2.54
CA LEU A 301 11.74 -20.81 2.11
C LEU A 301 11.73 -19.34 2.50
N VAL A 302 12.78 -18.86 3.16
CA VAL A 302 12.90 -17.49 3.65
C VAL A 302 14.14 -16.83 3.07
N LYS A 303 13.98 -15.64 2.49
CA LYS A 303 15.09 -14.79 2.04
C LYS A 303 14.85 -13.35 2.46
N ALA A 304 15.92 -12.65 2.84
CA ALA A 304 15.92 -11.22 3.10
C ALA A 304 16.65 -10.45 2.00
N PHE A 305 16.17 -9.24 1.72
CA PHE A 305 16.69 -8.34 0.68
C PHE A 305 16.89 -6.94 1.26
N GLY A 306 17.74 -6.15 0.61
CA GLY A 306 18.03 -4.77 1.01
C GLY A 306 19.38 -4.60 1.68
N ASP A 307 19.69 -3.34 1.98
CA ASP A 307 20.94 -2.98 2.64
C ASP A 307 20.72 -2.77 4.14
N PHE A 308 21.02 -3.81 4.91
CA PHE A 308 20.88 -3.82 6.37
C PHE A 308 22.03 -4.56 7.06
N GLU A 309 22.28 -4.19 8.31
CA GLU A 309 23.18 -4.88 9.23
C GLU A 309 22.39 -5.47 10.41
N GLY A 310 22.72 -6.69 10.82
CA GLY A 310 21.92 -7.48 11.77
C GLY A 310 20.82 -8.27 11.05
N GLY A 311 19.64 -8.42 11.68
CA GLY A 311 18.44 -8.88 10.95
C GLY A 311 18.44 -10.34 10.52
N ARG A 312 19.35 -11.14 11.10
CA ARG A 312 19.44 -12.59 10.88
C ARG A 312 18.22 -13.28 11.47
N LEU A 313 17.90 -14.45 10.93
CA LEU A 313 16.77 -15.25 11.39
C LEU A 313 17.24 -16.18 12.51
N ARG A 314 16.64 -16.07 13.69
CA ARG A 314 16.82 -17.03 14.79
C ARG A 314 15.80 -18.14 14.63
N TYR A 315 16.24 -19.39 14.69
CA TYR A 315 15.41 -20.55 14.43
C TYR A 315 15.59 -21.64 15.49
N TRP A 316 14.52 -21.95 16.23
CA TRP A 316 14.52 -23.02 17.23
C TRP A 316 14.03 -24.32 16.58
N LYS A 317 14.91 -24.95 15.79
CA LYS A 317 14.56 -26.09 14.94
C LYS A 317 13.99 -27.30 15.68
N GLU A 318 14.28 -27.50 16.95
CA GLU A 318 13.75 -28.65 17.71
C GLU A 318 12.44 -28.33 18.45
N TYR A 319 11.95 -27.08 18.43
CA TYR A 319 10.67 -26.75 19.03
C TYR A 319 9.52 -26.90 18.04
N HIS A 320 8.51 -27.70 18.40
CA HIS A 320 7.23 -27.71 17.70
C HIS A 320 6.10 -27.75 18.74
N LYS A 321 5.03 -26.97 18.53
CA LYS A 321 3.94 -26.84 19.52
C LYS A 321 3.28 -28.18 19.87
N GLY A 322 3.28 -29.14 18.93
CA GLY A 322 2.76 -30.48 19.15
C GLY A 322 3.66 -31.40 19.99
N THR A 323 4.95 -31.10 20.11
CA THR A 323 5.94 -31.94 20.82
C THR A 323 6.51 -31.27 22.07
N ALA A 324 6.44 -29.94 22.16
CA ALA A 324 6.98 -29.19 23.27
C ALA A 324 6.05 -29.21 24.50
N SER A 325 6.64 -29.35 25.69
CA SER A 325 5.94 -29.22 26.97
C SER A 325 6.13 -27.85 27.64
N TYR A 326 6.67 -26.87 26.92
CA TYR A 326 6.98 -25.52 27.41
C TYR A 326 6.40 -24.42 26.53
N PRO A 327 6.11 -23.25 27.11
CA PRO A 327 5.87 -22.02 26.36
C PRO A 327 7.07 -21.68 25.47
N TRP A 328 6.82 -21.27 24.24
CA TRP A 328 7.89 -20.94 23.28
C TRP A 328 8.63 -19.66 23.66
N ASP A 329 7.98 -18.75 24.39
CA ASP A 329 8.55 -17.50 24.88
C ASP A 329 9.59 -17.72 25.98
N GLU A 330 9.60 -18.89 26.63
CA GLU A 330 10.60 -19.27 27.63
C GLU A 330 11.86 -19.93 27.04
N LEU A 331 11.90 -20.24 25.72
CA LEU A 331 13.09 -20.86 25.13
C LEU A 331 14.28 -19.89 25.16
N GLY A 332 15.39 -20.32 25.75
CA GLY A 332 16.64 -19.55 25.73
C GLY A 332 17.17 -19.34 24.31
N GLU A 333 17.88 -18.23 24.10
CA GLU A 333 18.45 -17.84 22.80
C GLU A 333 19.59 -18.76 22.36
N GLU A 334 20.26 -19.42 23.30
CA GLU A 334 21.32 -20.40 23.07
C GLU A 334 20.83 -21.66 22.35
N LEU A 335 19.52 -21.92 22.40
CA LEU A 335 18.88 -23.02 21.66
C LEU A 335 18.57 -22.67 20.20
N ALA A 336 18.66 -21.38 19.84
CA ALA A 336 18.36 -20.93 18.50
C ALA A 336 19.57 -21.07 17.58
N GLU A 337 19.34 -21.64 16.40
CA GLU A 337 20.27 -21.53 15.29
C GLU A 337 20.16 -20.13 14.66
N THR A 338 21.27 -19.59 14.15
CA THR A 338 21.29 -18.30 13.44
C THR A 338 21.46 -18.54 11.96
N LEU A 339 20.50 -18.07 11.17
CA LEU A 339 20.47 -18.23 9.73
C LEU A 339 20.69 -16.87 9.06
N ASP A 340 21.74 -16.77 8.23
CA ASP A 340 22.03 -15.58 7.43
C ASP A 340 21.19 -15.54 6.16
N VAL A 341 19.91 -15.16 6.36
CA VAL A 341 18.93 -15.04 5.27
C VAL A 341 19.20 -13.85 4.34
N LYS A 342 20.19 -12.98 4.63
CA LYS A 342 20.64 -11.94 3.69
C LYS A 342 21.52 -12.57 2.62
N ARG A 343 22.43 -13.47 3.02
CA ARG A 343 23.37 -14.12 2.11
C ARG A 343 22.70 -15.19 1.26
N GLU A 344 21.94 -16.08 1.88
CA GLU A 344 21.35 -17.25 1.21
C GLU A 344 19.91 -17.49 1.66
N ALA A 345 19.09 -18.09 0.79
CA ALA A 345 17.74 -18.46 1.19
C ALA A 345 17.80 -19.63 2.18
N ALA A 346 17.03 -19.57 3.26
CA ALA A 346 16.99 -20.60 4.27
C ALA A 346 15.68 -21.37 4.23
N LEU A 347 15.76 -22.69 4.41
CA LEU A 347 14.59 -23.54 4.58
C LEU A 347 14.29 -23.73 6.06
N ILE A 348 13.09 -23.36 6.49
CA ILE A 348 12.64 -23.53 7.89
C ILE A 348 11.26 -24.18 7.93
N ASP A 349 10.99 -24.99 8.95
CA ASP A 349 9.62 -25.33 9.30
C ASP A 349 9.01 -24.15 10.06
N ALA A 350 8.19 -23.35 9.37
CA ALA A 350 7.61 -22.12 9.91
C ALA A 350 6.60 -22.37 11.05
N SER A 351 6.14 -23.61 11.23
CA SER A 351 5.36 -24.00 12.41
C SER A 351 6.21 -24.11 13.68
N ARG A 352 7.54 -24.07 13.54
CA ARG A 352 8.50 -24.00 14.65
C ARG A 352 8.84 -22.56 14.99
N VAL A 353 9.44 -22.38 16.16
CA VAL A 353 9.68 -21.04 16.71
C VAL A 353 10.79 -20.34 15.95
N HIS A 354 10.52 -19.10 15.56
CA HIS A 354 11.50 -18.25 14.88
C HIS A 354 11.28 -16.76 15.20
N MET A 355 12.33 -15.96 15.01
CA MET A 355 12.30 -14.49 15.12
C MET A 355 13.37 -13.85 14.24
N VAL A 356 13.30 -12.55 14.06
CA VAL A 356 14.33 -11.77 13.37
C VAL A 356 15.12 -10.97 14.41
N GLU A 357 16.45 -11.03 14.36
CA GLU A 357 17.30 -10.19 15.20
C GLU A 357 17.06 -8.69 14.91
N PRO A 358 17.29 -7.79 15.87
CA PRO A 358 17.32 -6.36 15.59
C PRO A 358 18.26 -6.03 14.42
N TYR A 359 17.94 -4.97 13.68
CA TYR A 359 18.73 -4.53 12.55
C TYR A 359 18.60 -3.03 12.32
N VAL A 360 19.54 -2.50 11.55
CA VAL A 360 19.50 -1.13 11.00
C VAL A 360 19.58 -1.20 9.48
N GLY A 361 18.95 -0.23 8.81
CA GLY A 361 18.91 -0.14 7.34
C GLY A 361 17.61 -0.65 6.72
N GLU A 362 17.64 -0.80 5.40
CA GLU A 362 16.50 -1.22 4.58
C GLU A 362 16.44 -2.75 4.52
N ARG A 363 15.38 -3.35 5.06
CA ARG A 363 15.18 -4.79 5.01
C ARG A 363 13.79 -5.14 4.53
N PHE A 364 13.74 -5.97 3.50
CA PHE A 364 12.58 -6.73 3.10
C PHE A 364 12.80 -8.20 3.40
N SER A 365 11.73 -8.97 3.58
CA SER A 365 11.81 -10.43 3.47
C SER A 365 10.67 -11.00 2.64
N VAL A 366 11.01 -12.05 1.90
CA VAL A 366 10.08 -12.84 1.10
C VAL A 366 10.08 -14.25 1.68
N VAL A 367 8.89 -14.74 2.01
CA VAL A 367 8.68 -16.10 2.54
C VAL A 367 7.77 -16.86 1.60
N PHE A 368 8.26 -17.96 1.06
CA PHE A 368 7.48 -18.87 0.21
C PHE A 368 6.99 -20.02 1.08
N SER A 369 5.69 -20.15 1.26
CA SER A 369 5.07 -21.18 2.09
C SER A 369 3.89 -21.86 1.40
N THR A 370 3.50 -23.01 1.91
CA THR A 370 2.29 -23.70 1.46
C THR A 370 1.17 -23.48 2.49
N CYS A 371 0.03 -22.94 2.04
CA CYS A 371 -1.19 -22.87 2.84
C CYS A 371 -1.63 -24.27 3.31
N LYS A 372 -1.95 -24.43 4.59
CA LYS A 372 -2.35 -25.71 5.20
C LYS A 372 -3.52 -26.40 4.49
N LYS A 373 -4.48 -25.61 4.04
CA LYS A 373 -5.70 -26.09 3.36
C LYS A 373 -5.64 -25.90 1.85
N HIS A 374 -4.46 -25.85 1.23
CA HIS A 374 -4.34 -25.58 -0.22
C HIS A 374 -5.13 -26.55 -1.11
N LEU A 375 -5.35 -27.81 -0.70
CA LEU A 375 -6.19 -28.77 -1.43
C LEU A 375 -7.69 -28.41 -1.41
N GLU A 376 -8.13 -27.54 -0.50
CA GLU A 376 -9.50 -27.00 -0.42
C GLU A 376 -9.63 -25.68 -1.20
N ALA A 377 -8.60 -25.25 -1.93
CA ALA A 377 -8.65 -24.01 -2.70
C ALA A 377 -9.65 -24.11 -3.86
N PRO A 378 -10.43 -23.05 -4.14
CA PRO A 378 -11.27 -22.97 -5.33
C PRO A 378 -10.50 -23.20 -6.63
N ASP A 379 -11.14 -23.83 -7.62
CA ASP A 379 -10.49 -24.16 -8.90
C ASP A 379 -9.98 -22.91 -9.65
N ASP A 380 -10.72 -21.80 -9.60
CA ASP A 380 -10.33 -20.53 -10.20
C ASP A 380 -9.07 -19.94 -9.57
N ALA A 381 -8.95 -19.99 -8.23
CA ALA A 381 -7.74 -19.59 -7.53
C ALA A 381 -6.54 -20.47 -7.93
N VAL A 382 -6.75 -21.78 -8.04
CA VAL A 382 -5.72 -22.73 -8.48
C VAL A 382 -5.27 -22.44 -9.91
N GLU A 383 -6.20 -22.15 -10.82
CA GLU A 383 -5.92 -21.76 -12.20
C GLU A 383 -5.13 -20.44 -12.29
N THR A 384 -5.53 -19.42 -11.51
CA THR A 384 -4.78 -18.16 -11.42
C THR A 384 -3.33 -18.42 -11.00
N LEU A 385 -3.11 -19.18 -9.93
CA LEU A 385 -1.76 -19.44 -9.43
C LEU A 385 -0.93 -20.24 -10.43
N ARG A 386 -1.51 -21.22 -11.14
CA ARG A 386 -0.81 -21.93 -12.23
C ARG A 386 -0.44 -20.97 -13.37
N ALA A 387 -1.32 -20.05 -13.75
CA ALA A 387 -1.04 -19.05 -14.78
C ALA A 387 0.09 -18.08 -14.38
N LEU A 388 0.26 -17.85 -13.07
CA LEU A 388 1.38 -17.09 -12.51
C LEU A 388 2.67 -17.93 -12.33
N GLY A 389 2.61 -19.23 -12.60
CA GLY A 389 3.75 -20.15 -12.57
C GLY A 389 4.04 -20.76 -11.19
N PHE A 390 3.16 -20.61 -10.21
CA PHE A 390 3.36 -21.18 -8.87
C PHE A 390 3.56 -22.71 -8.96
N PRO A 391 4.59 -23.26 -8.29
CA PRO A 391 4.81 -24.70 -8.21
C PRO A 391 3.86 -25.33 -7.20
N LEU A 392 2.58 -25.42 -7.55
CA LEU A 392 1.55 -25.90 -6.63
C LEU A 392 1.81 -27.36 -6.21
N PRO A 393 1.75 -27.67 -4.90
CA PRO A 393 1.94 -29.03 -4.42
C PRO A 393 0.73 -29.90 -4.78
N GLY A 394 1.00 -31.03 -5.44
CA GLY A 394 0.13 -32.21 -5.42
C GLY A 394 0.48 -33.15 -4.26
N GLN A 395 -0.05 -34.36 -4.26
CA GLN A 395 0.25 -35.36 -3.22
C GLN A 395 1.75 -35.68 -3.10
N GLU A 396 2.45 -35.82 -4.24
CA GLU A 396 3.90 -36.03 -4.25
C GLU A 396 4.68 -34.81 -3.75
N GLY A 397 4.19 -33.60 -4.06
CA GLY A 397 4.77 -32.35 -3.58
C GLY A 397 4.61 -32.19 -2.06
N GLU A 398 3.47 -32.60 -1.52
CA GLU A 398 3.27 -32.64 -0.06
C GLU A 398 4.20 -33.63 0.64
N ALA A 399 4.40 -34.81 0.06
CA ALA A 399 5.34 -35.81 0.59
C ALA A 399 6.77 -35.26 0.56
N TYR A 400 7.18 -34.68 -0.57
CA TYR A 400 8.47 -34.01 -0.72
C TYR A 400 8.68 -32.92 0.34
N LEU A 401 7.70 -32.03 0.55
CA LEU A 401 7.78 -31.00 1.60
C LEU A 401 7.96 -31.59 3.00
N ARG A 402 7.27 -32.69 3.33
CA ARG A 402 7.40 -33.35 4.64
C ARG A 402 8.78 -33.95 4.86
N ASP A 403 9.43 -34.41 3.79
CA ASP A 403 10.74 -35.07 3.87
C ASP A 403 11.92 -34.10 3.85
N LEU A 404 11.71 -32.86 3.41
CA LEU A 404 12.76 -31.83 3.32
C LEU A 404 13.40 -31.47 4.67
N LEU A 405 12.65 -31.53 5.77
CA LEU A 405 13.17 -31.25 7.10
C LEU A 405 12.81 -32.39 8.07
N PRO A 406 13.76 -32.87 8.89
CA PRO A 406 13.46 -33.90 9.88
C PRO A 406 12.44 -33.40 10.91
N PRO A 407 11.63 -34.29 11.50
CA PRO A 407 10.70 -33.92 12.56
C PRO A 407 11.43 -33.35 13.77
N ALA A 408 10.85 -32.31 14.39
CA ALA A 408 11.38 -31.70 15.60
C ALA A 408 11.43 -32.72 16.76
N LYS A 409 12.60 -32.88 17.39
CA LYS A 409 12.82 -33.85 18.47
C LYS A 409 12.44 -33.32 19.85
N GLY A 410 12.25 -32.01 19.98
CA GLY A 410 12.18 -31.33 21.28
C GLY A 410 13.57 -31.08 21.85
N TYR A 411 13.65 -30.16 22.81
CA TYR A 411 14.88 -29.90 23.57
C TYR A 411 14.90 -30.75 24.85
N PRO A 412 15.78 -31.77 24.95
CA PRO A 412 15.90 -32.56 26.15
C PRO A 412 16.45 -31.71 27.31
N GLY A 413 15.97 -31.94 28.53
CA GLY A 413 16.49 -31.28 29.74
C GLY A 413 15.78 -29.98 30.15
N LEU A 414 15.04 -29.33 29.24
CA LEU A 414 13.93 -28.49 29.68
C LEU A 414 12.94 -29.46 30.34
N GLY A 415 12.74 -29.39 31.66
CA GLY A 415 12.02 -30.41 32.47
C GLY A 415 10.54 -30.09 32.65
N LYS A 416 9.63 -31.08 32.45
CA LYS A 416 8.20 -30.84 32.06
C LYS A 416 7.62 -29.67 32.84
N ALA A 417 7.18 -28.62 32.15
CA ALA A 417 6.53 -27.49 32.79
C ALA A 417 5.50 -28.08 33.75
N LYS A 418 5.72 -27.91 35.06
CA LYS A 418 4.77 -28.40 36.06
C LYS A 418 3.49 -27.69 35.68
N LYS A 419 2.50 -28.43 35.15
CA LYS A 419 1.14 -27.90 34.98
C LYS A 419 0.75 -27.42 36.36
N GLN A 420 0.89 -26.11 36.63
CA GLN A 420 0.29 -25.50 37.79
C GLN A 420 -1.19 -25.74 37.56
N LYS A 421 -1.76 -26.68 38.32
CA LYS A 421 -3.20 -26.76 38.48
C LYS A 421 -3.59 -25.40 39.02
N LEU A 422 -4.13 -24.53 38.17
CA LEU A 422 -4.95 -23.41 38.61
C LEU A 422 -6.14 -24.04 39.35
N SER A 423 -5.95 -24.27 40.65
CA SER A 423 -7.01 -24.71 41.53
C SER A 423 -7.95 -23.53 41.76
N GLY A 424 -9.09 -23.57 41.08
CA GLY A 424 -10.35 -23.00 41.52
C GLY A 424 -10.43 -21.47 41.66
N THR A 425 -10.86 -20.78 40.60
CA THR A 425 -11.89 -19.70 40.70
C THR A 425 -12.39 -19.15 39.35
N THR A 426 -11.80 -19.51 38.21
CA THR A 426 -12.17 -18.91 36.91
C THR A 426 -13.32 -19.59 36.15
N SER A 427 -14.10 -20.47 36.80
CA SER A 427 -15.22 -21.18 36.15
C SER A 427 -16.52 -20.38 36.06
N VAL A 428 -16.63 -19.20 36.70
CA VAL A 428 -17.88 -18.42 36.69
C VAL A 428 -17.96 -17.45 35.50
N LEU A 429 -16.84 -17.09 34.87
CA LEU A 429 -16.85 -16.07 33.82
C LEU A 429 -17.12 -16.62 32.40
N MET A 430 -16.93 -17.92 32.16
CA MET A 430 -17.17 -18.53 30.84
C MET A 430 -18.58 -19.07 30.62
N GLN A 431 -19.43 -19.17 31.65
CA GLN A 431 -20.83 -19.62 31.49
C GLN A 431 -21.81 -18.51 31.07
N HIS A 432 -21.39 -17.24 31.03
CA HIS A 432 -22.25 -16.11 30.64
C HIS A 432 -22.11 -15.67 29.18
N MET A 433 -21.24 -16.28 28.36
CA MET A 433 -21.02 -15.88 26.96
C MET A 433 -21.64 -16.80 25.91
N THR A 434 -22.38 -17.84 26.31
CA THR A 434 -23.04 -18.80 25.39
C THR A 434 -24.57 -18.76 25.46
N LYS A 435 -25.17 -17.56 25.52
CA LYS A 435 -26.58 -17.37 25.14
C LYS A 435 -26.68 -16.23 24.15
N GLY A 436 -27.04 -16.60 22.93
CA GLY A 436 -27.12 -15.73 21.77
C GLY A 436 -28.12 -14.60 21.93
N GLY A 437 -27.75 -13.47 21.33
CA GLY A 437 -28.64 -12.38 20.96
C GLY A 437 -28.04 -11.72 19.74
N HIS A 438 -28.78 -11.72 18.63
CA HIS A 438 -28.54 -10.83 17.51
C HIS A 438 -28.39 -9.40 18.05
N MET A 439 -27.26 -8.74 17.77
CA MET A 439 -27.18 -7.29 17.86
C MET A 439 -27.02 -6.74 16.45
N GLU A 440 -28.11 -6.20 15.96
CA GLU A 440 -28.08 -5.13 14.98
C GLU A 440 -27.31 -3.93 15.55
N ASN A 441 -26.64 -3.20 14.66
CA ASN A 441 -25.97 -1.93 14.93
C ASN A 441 -26.84 -0.99 15.78
N PRO A 442 -26.23 -0.29 16.73
CA PRO A 442 -26.43 1.15 16.71
C PRO A 442 -25.15 1.96 16.94
N SER A 443 -25.04 2.98 16.10
CA SER A 443 -24.26 4.19 16.28
C SER A 443 -24.51 4.86 17.65
N GLY A 444 -23.41 5.25 18.31
CA GLY A 444 -23.35 6.42 19.19
C GLY A 444 -23.57 6.17 20.69
N LEU A 445 -22.49 6.21 21.46
CA LEU A 445 -22.37 6.64 22.87
C LEU A 445 -20.90 6.32 23.27
N GLY A 446 -20.01 7.25 23.62
CA GLY A 446 -20.22 8.47 24.37
C GLY A 446 -19.94 8.22 25.86
N ARG A 447 -18.67 8.34 26.26
CA ARG A 447 -18.12 8.51 27.63
C ARG A 447 -18.57 7.50 28.69
N TYR A 448 -17.63 6.76 29.28
CA TYR A 448 -17.49 6.56 30.74
C TYR A 448 -16.25 5.71 31.04
N PHE A 449 -15.17 6.32 31.55
CA PHE A 449 -14.28 5.66 32.51
C PHE A 449 -13.78 6.72 33.49
N LYS A 450 -14.31 6.66 34.72
CA LYS A 450 -13.77 7.32 35.89
C LYS A 450 -12.53 6.53 36.33
N VAL A 451 -11.38 7.18 36.28
CA VAL A 451 -10.14 6.69 36.90
C VAL A 451 -10.30 6.83 38.43
N GLN A 452 -10.24 5.72 39.16
CA GLN A 452 -10.00 5.74 40.60
C GLN A 452 -8.49 5.84 40.82
N LYS A 453 -8.06 7.01 41.29
CA LYS A 453 -6.71 7.30 41.78
C LYS A 453 -6.54 6.57 43.11
N LYS A 454 -5.53 5.69 43.22
CA LYS A 454 -5.07 5.17 44.51
C LYS A 454 -3.78 5.91 44.85
N GLU A 455 -3.84 6.71 45.90
CA GLU A 455 -2.71 7.38 46.51
C GLU A 455 -1.83 6.33 47.22
N GLY A 456 -0.54 6.36 46.92
CA GLY A 456 0.49 5.54 47.55
C GLY A 456 1.73 6.41 47.73
N ALA A 457 2.27 6.39 48.94
CA ALA A 457 3.20 7.35 49.51
C ALA A 457 4.50 7.54 48.72
N ALA A 458 4.97 8.79 48.71
CA ALA A 458 6.28 9.19 48.22
C ALA A 458 7.35 8.83 49.26
N GLU A 459 8.42 8.18 48.81
CA GLU A 459 9.66 7.99 49.55
C GLU A 459 10.72 8.89 48.88
N GLU A 460 11.32 9.79 49.66
CA GLU A 460 12.31 10.78 49.22
C GLU A 460 13.60 10.12 48.72
N ALA A 461 14.04 10.51 47.53
CA ALA A 461 15.38 10.22 47.02
C ALA A 461 16.32 11.41 47.30
N PRO A 462 17.58 11.16 47.74
CA PRO A 462 18.52 12.23 48.06
C PRO A 462 19.12 12.88 46.81
N ALA A 463 19.41 14.17 46.93
CA ALA A 463 20.00 15.02 45.89
C ALA A 463 21.42 14.58 45.46
N PRO A 464 21.80 14.76 44.18
CA PRO A 464 23.16 14.53 43.72
C PRO A 464 24.11 15.67 44.13
N PRO A 465 25.42 15.41 44.32
CA PRO A 465 26.40 16.42 44.66
C PRO A 465 26.72 17.32 43.47
N ALA A 466 27.00 18.59 43.76
CA ALA A 466 27.51 19.57 42.81
C ALA A 466 28.98 19.28 42.50
N GLU A 467 29.34 19.25 41.21
CA GLU A 467 30.73 19.25 40.76
C GLU A 467 31.17 20.65 40.33
N ALA A 468 32.45 20.92 40.60
CA ALA A 468 33.25 22.08 40.24
C ALA A 468 34.14 21.76 39.03
#